data_AF-A0A673AD14-F1
#
_entry.id   AF-A0A673AD14-F1
#
_cell.length_a   1.000
_cell.length_b   1.000
_cell.length_c   1.000
_cell.angle_alpha   90.00
_cell.angle_beta   90.00
_cell.angle_gamma   90.00
#
_symmetry.space_group_name_H-M   'P 1'
#
loop_
_entity.id
_entity.type
_entity.pdbx_description
1 polymer ?
#
loop_
_entity_poly.entity_id
_entity_poly.type
_entity_poly.pdbx_seq_one_letter_code
_entity_poly.pdbx_strand_id
1 'polypeptide(L)'
;MKWPFVPEKWQYKQAVGANDKTNLSDLIRQHLPQLLAFLKASIVAKEVHSALSVAFLMDRFLYWTDESTRLLKITKLLHAHHRDVPLAPQLVIRQARVHLNSGIV
;
A
#
# COMPACT_ATOMS: atom_id res chain seq x y z
N MET A 1 5.89 5.40 11.31
CA MET A 1 5.50 4.08 10.76
C MET A 1 5.47 3.06 11.88
N LYS A 2 4.35 2.36 12.12
CA LYS A 2 4.23 1.37 13.22
C LYS A 2 4.68 -0.05 12.83
N TRP A 3 4.54 -0.41 11.55
CA TRP A 3 4.84 -1.73 11.03
C TRP A 3 5.46 -1.62 9.62
N PRO A 4 6.38 -2.53 9.23
CA PRO A 4 6.99 -2.54 7.89
C PRO A 4 6.04 -3.11 6.81
N PHE A 5 5.03 -3.89 7.22
CA PHE A 5 3.97 -4.44 6.39
C PHE A 5 2.62 -4.14 7.04
N VAL A 6 1.57 -3.99 6.22
CA VAL A 6 0.21 -3.85 6.74
C VAL A 6 -0.24 -5.21 7.27
N PRO A 7 -0.45 -5.37 8.58
CA PRO A 7 -0.79 -6.67 9.13
C PRO A 7 -2.27 -6.99 8.94
N GLU A 8 -2.59 -8.27 8.79
CA GLU A 8 -3.96 -8.73 8.99
C GLU A 8 -4.30 -8.76 10.49
N LYS A 9 -5.57 -8.64 10.85
CA LYS A 9 -6.00 -8.67 12.28
C LYS A 9 -5.61 -9.95 13.01
N TRP A 10 -5.61 -11.07 12.29
CA TRP A 10 -5.27 -12.39 12.82
C TRP A 10 -3.76 -12.69 12.82
N GLN A 11 -2.94 -11.91 12.10
CA GLN A 11 -1.56 -12.29 11.76
C GLN A 11 -0.65 -12.53 12.98
N TYR A 12 -0.89 -11.84 14.09
CA TYR A 12 -0.05 -11.90 15.29
C TYR A 12 -0.81 -12.34 16.56
N LYS A 13 -2.02 -12.90 16.41
CA LYS A 13 -2.84 -13.33 17.54
C LYS A 13 -2.74 -14.84 17.75
N GLN A 14 -2.52 -15.28 18.99
CA GLN A 14 -2.51 -16.70 19.35
C GLN A 14 -3.92 -17.30 19.38
N ALA A 15 -4.89 -16.58 19.95
CA ALA A 15 -6.30 -16.96 19.97
C ALA A 15 -7.08 -16.06 19.00
N VAL A 16 -7.46 -16.61 17.84
CA VAL A 16 -8.16 -15.88 16.77
C VAL A 16 -9.67 -16.01 16.96
N GLY A 17 -10.35 -14.89 17.24
CA GLY A 17 -11.81 -14.85 17.32
C GLY A 17 -12.49 -14.71 15.96
N ALA A 18 -13.83 -14.82 15.92
CA ALA A 18 -14.60 -14.62 14.68
C ALA A 18 -14.36 -13.24 14.04
N ASN A 19 -14.25 -12.18 14.85
CA ASN A 19 -14.02 -10.81 14.40
C ASN A 19 -12.61 -10.56 13.82
N ASP A 20 -11.67 -11.48 14.05
CA ASP A 20 -10.30 -11.38 13.55
C ASP A 20 -10.14 -11.99 12.16
N LYS A 21 -11.11 -12.80 11.71
CA LYS A 21 -11.11 -13.47 10.40
C LYS A 21 -11.51 -12.56 9.23
N THR A 22 -11.68 -11.25 9.46
CA THR A 22 -11.93 -10.29 8.38
C THR A 22 -10.65 -10.06 7.57
N ASN A 23 -10.75 -10.19 6.24
CA ASN A 23 -9.64 -9.90 5.34
C ASN A 23 -9.57 -8.40 5.07
N LEU A 24 -8.39 -7.81 5.24
CA LEU A 24 -8.18 -6.39 4.95
C LEU A 24 -8.52 -6.04 3.49
N SER A 25 -8.31 -6.97 2.55
CA SER A 25 -8.58 -6.77 1.13
C SER A 25 -10.06 -6.51 0.85
N ASP A 26 -10.97 -7.12 1.61
CA ASP A 26 -12.42 -6.90 1.45
C ASP A 26 -12.82 -5.49 1.90
N LEU A 27 -12.24 -5.02 3.01
CA LEU A 27 -12.43 -3.65 3.49
C LEU A 27 -11.84 -2.63 2.51
N ILE A 28 -10.64 -2.89 1.98
CA ILE A 28 -10.03 -2.03 0.95
C ILE A 28 -10.92 -1.99 -0.29
N ARG A 29 -11.43 -3.14 -0.75
CA ARG A 29 -12.34 -3.22 -1.90
C ARG A 29 -13.59 -2.38 -1.69
N GLN A 30 -14.21 -2.48 -0.51
CA GLN A 30 -15.42 -1.73 -0.16
C GLN A 30 -15.19 -0.21 -0.17
N HIS A 31 -13.99 0.25 0.22
CA HIS A 31 -13.67 1.67 0.36
C HIS A 31 -12.72 2.20 -0.73
N LEU A 32 -12.50 1.45 -1.81
CA LEU A 32 -11.51 1.77 -2.83
C LEU A 32 -11.73 3.17 -3.46
N PRO A 33 -12.96 3.58 -3.84
CA PRO A 33 -13.18 4.91 -4.40
C PRO A 33 -12.80 6.03 -3.42
N GLN A 34 -13.14 5.88 -2.14
CA GLN A 34 -12.81 6.85 -1.10
C GLN A 34 -11.31 6.92 -0.85
N LEU A 35 -10.62 5.77 -0.82
CA LEU A 35 -9.17 5.70 -0.66
C LEU A 35 -8.44 6.38 -1.84
N LEU A 36 -8.90 6.18 -3.07
CA LEU A 36 -8.34 6.84 -4.25
C LEU A 36 -8.60 8.35 -4.25
N ALA A 37 -9.82 8.77 -3.86
CA ALA A 37 -10.14 10.18 -3.70
C ALA A 37 -9.26 10.84 -2.64
N PHE A 38 -9.05 10.17 -1.50
CA PHE A 38 -8.19 10.64 -0.43
C PHE A 38 -6.71 10.69 -0.82
N LEU A 39 -6.22 9.69 -1.57
CA LEU A 39 -4.88 9.70 -2.14
C LEU A 39 -4.69 10.92 -3.04
N LYS A 40 -5.62 11.16 -3.96
CA LYS A 40 -5.59 12.32 -4.86
C LYS A 40 -5.60 13.64 -4.07
N ALA A 41 -6.51 13.77 -3.10
CA ALA A 41 -6.59 14.96 -2.26
C ALA A 41 -5.29 15.20 -1.48
N SER A 42 -4.69 14.16 -0.91
CA SER A 42 -3.41 14.23 -0.20
C SER A 42 -2.27 14.70 -1.11
N ILE A 43 -2.21 14.19 -2.35
CA ILE A 43 -1.21 14.61 -3.34
C ILE A 43 -1.38 16.10 -3.68
N VAL A 44 -2.62 16.54 -3.96
CA VAL A 44 -2.92 17.95 -4.29
C VAL A 44 -2.59 18.88 -3.12
N ALA A 45 -2.88 18.46 -1.89
CA ALA A 45 -2.56 19.19 -0.67
C ALA A 45 -1.08 19.14 -0.28
N LYS A 46 -0.24 18.40 -1.02
CA LYS A 46 1.18 18.15 -0.70
C LYS A 46 1.40 17.43 0.64
N GLU A 47 0.39 16.69 1.09
CA GLU A 47 0.42 15.85 2.28
C GLU A 47 1.05 14.49 1.97
N VAL A 48 2.36 14.50 1.74
CA VAL A 48 3.13 13.33 1.28
C VAL A 48 3.03 12.13 2.23
N HIS A 49 3.03 12.35 3.55
CA HIS A 49 2.89 11.27 4.54
C HIS A 49 1.55 10.56 4.43
N SER A 50 0.47 11.31 4.23
CA SER A 50 -0.88 10.78 4.04
C SER A 50 -0.99 10.00 2.72
N ALA A 51 -0.45 10.57 1.63
CA ALA A 51 -0.42 9.92 0.33
C ALA A 51 0.33 8.58 0.36
N LEU A 52 1.54 8.55 0.95
CA LEU A 52 2.35 7.34 1.07
C LEU A 52 1.73 6.32 2.03
N SER A 53 1.04 6.76 3.09
CA SER A 53 0.33 5.86 4.00
C SER A 53 -0.82 5.13 3.31
N VAL A 54 -1.56 5.83 2.45
CA VAL A 54 -2.65 5.23 1.67
C VAL A 54 -2.09 4.31 0.59
N ALA A 55 -0.99 4.70 -0.07
CA ALA A 55 -0.31 3.83 -1.01
C ALA A 55 0.18 2.53 -0.34
N PHE A 56 0.75 2.63 0.86
CA PHE A 56 1.16 1.48 1.67
C PHE A 56 -0.03 0.58 2.05
N LEU A 57 -1.16 1.17 2.45
CA LEU A 57 -2.40 0.44 2.75
C LEU A 57 -2.92 -0.35 1.55
N MET A 58 -2.93 0.28 0.38
CA MET A 58 -3.54 -0.29 -0.84
C MET A 58 -2.63 -1.27 -1.59
N ASP A 59 -1.32 -1.27 -1.32
CA ASP A 59 -0.32 -2.04 -2.08
C ASP A 59 -0.67 -3.53 -2.24
N ARG A 60 -1.07 -4.20 -1.15
CA ARG A 60 -1.38 -5.64 -1.22
C ARG A 60 -2.59 -5.88 -2.13
N PHE A 61 -3.64 -5.08 -1.98
CA PHE A 61 -4.84 -5.19 -2.80
C PHE A 61 -4.55 -4.94 -4.29
N LEU A 62 -3.85 -3.84 -4.59
CA LEU A 62 -3.51 -3.47 -5.98
C LEU A 62 -2.53 -4.44 -6.64
N TYR A 63 -1.75 -5.20 -5.87
CA TYR A 63 -0.97 -6.30 -6.44
C TYR A 63 -1.82 -7.45 -6.93
N TRP A 64 -2.84 -7.84 -6.18
CA TRP A 64 -3.74 -8.92 -6.59
C TRP A 64 -4.61 -8.55 -7.79
N THR A 65 -4.80 -7.26 -8.06
CA THR A 65 -5.54 -6.76 -9.23
C THR A 65 -4.65 -6.34 -10.39
N ASP A 66 -3.34 -6.65 -10.36
CA ASP A 66 -2.36 -6.29 -11.40
C ASP A 66 -2.16 -4.77 -11.63
N GLU A 67 -2.38 -3.98 -10.57
CA GLU A 67 -2.30 -2.51 -10.60
C GLU A 67 -1.04 -1.94 -9.91
N SER A 68 -0.11 -2.81 -9.50
CA SER A 68 1.09 -2.43 -8.76
C SER A 68 1.99 -1.45 -9.50
N THR A 69 2.15 -1.60 -10.81
CA THR A 69 3.01 -0.72 -11.62
C THR A 69 2.55 0.74 -11.55
N ARG A 70 1.23 0.99 -11.60
CA ARG A 70 0.67 2.34 -11.49
C ARG A 70 0.89 2.92 -10.09
N LEU A 71 0.64 2.13 -9.05
CA LEU A 71 0.89 2.55 -7.66
C LEU A 71 2.36 2.88 -7.42
N LEU A 72 3.28 2.01 -7.87
CA LEU A 72 4.72 2.20 -7.71
C LEU A 72 5.22 3.45 -8.44
N LYS A 73 4.67 3.78 -9.61
CA LYS A 73 4.99 5.02 -10.32
C LYS A 73 4.61 6.25 -9.48
N ILE A 74 3.44 6.26 -8.85
CA ILE A 74 3.01 7.34 -7.95
C ILE A 74 3.96 7.43 -6.76
N THR A 75 4.24 6.31 -6.09
CA THR A 75 5.16 6.24 -4.94
C THR A 75 6.56 6.76 -5.29
N LYS A 76 7.10 6.37 -6.46
CA LYS A 76 8.41 6.82 -6.95
C LYS A 76 8.44 8.33 -7.18
N LEU A 77 7.39 8.90 -7.78
CA LEU A 77 7.29 10.34 -7.99
C LEU A 77 7.19 11.10 -6.66
N LEU A 78 6.37 10.62 -5.72
CA LEU A 78 6.27 11.22 -4.38
C LEU A 78 7.61 11.22 -3.66
N HIS A 79 8.33 10.09 -3.66
CA HIS A 79 9.63 10.00 -3.01
C HIS A 79 10.72 10.83 -3.72
N ALA A 80 10.65 10.97 -5.05
CA ALA A 80 11.59 11.83 -5.79
C ALA A 80 11.48 13.30 -5.37
N HIS A 81 10.28 13.78 -5.05
CA HIS A 81 10.02 15.13 -4.55
C HIS A 81 10.24 15.28 -3.03
N HIS A 82 10.18 14.19 -2.27
CA HIS A 82 10.27 14.16 -0.80
C HIS A 82 11.19 13.02 -0.33
N ARG A 83 12.49 13.17 -0.57
CA ARG A 83 13.49 12.12 -0.32
C ARG A 83 13.70 11.81 1.16
N ASP A 84 13.37 12.76 2.04
CA ASP A 84 13.41 12.65 3.49
C ASP A 84 12.28 11.78 4.06
N VAL A 85 11.21 11.57 3.29
CA VAL A 85 10.06 10.78 3.72
C VAL A 85 10.31 9.29 3.45
N PRO A 86 10.28 8.45 4.49
CA PRO A 86 10.59 7.04 4.34
C PRO A 86 9.49 6.29 3.59
N LEU A 87 9.90 5.38 2.72
CA LEU A 87 9.01 4.42 2.07
C LEU A 87 8.88 3.16 2.93
N ALA A 88 7.66 2.63 3.01
CA ALA A 88 7.43 1.36 3.69
C ALA A 88 8.19 0.23 2.97
N PRO A 89 8.89 -0.67 3.69
CA PRO A 89 9.60 -1.81 3.09
C PRO A 89 8.71 -2.67 2.17
N GLN A 90 7.42 -2.80 2.49
CA GLN A 90 6.44 -3.49 1.63
C GLN A 90 6.42 -2.95 0.19
N LEU A 91 6.48 -1.62 0.00
CA LEU A 91 6.46 -0.98 -1.33
C LEU A 91 7.78 -1.24 -2.09
N VAL A 92 8.91 -1.31 -1.37
CA VAL A 92 10.21 -1.64 -1.97
C VAL A 92 10.23 -3.09 -2.45
N ILE A 93 9.74 -4.01 -1.62
CA ILE A 93 9.61 -5.44 -1.99
C ILE A 93 8.62 -5.60 -3.14
N ARG A 94 7.57 -4.77 -3.21
CA ARG A 94 6.64 -4.78 -4.34
C ARG A 94 7.35 -4.49 -5.66
N GLN A 95 8.23 -3.48 -5.69
CA GLN A 95 9.01 -3.16 -6.87
C GLN A 95 9.85 -4.35 -7.34
N ALA A 96 10.49 -5.06 -6.41
CA ALA A 96 11.25 -6.26 -6.71
C ALA A 96 10.37 -7.38 -7.28
N ARG A 97 9.17 -7.60 -6.71
CA ARG A 97 8.20 -8.60 -7.21
C ARG A 97 7.71 -8.28 -8.62
N VAL A 98 7.35 -7.03 -8.90
CA VAL A 98 6.91 -6.61 -10.25
C VAL A 98 8.04 -6.82 -11.26
N HIS A 99 9.28 -6.48 -10.89
CA HIS A 99 10.43 -6.69 -11.75
C HIS A 99 10.64 -8.19 -12.05
N LEU A 100 10.67 -9.03 -11.02
CA LEU A 100 10.80 -10.48 -11.17
C LEU A 100 9.68 -11.07 -12.06
N ASN A 101 8.43 -10.67 -11.83
CA ASN A 101 7.27 -11.18 -12.58
C ASN A 101 7.25 -10.72 -14.04
N SER A 102 7.95 -9.63 -14.38
CA SER A 102 8.04 -9.13 -15.76
C SER A 102 8.98 -9.93 -16.67
N GLY A 103 9.77 -10.86 -16.10
CA GLY A 103 10.73 -11.67 -16.86
C GLY A 103 11.97 -10.89 -17.33
N ILE A 104 12.12 -9.63 -16.91
CA ILE A 104 13.33 -8.83 -17.13
C ILE A 104 14.36 -9.29 -16.09
N VAL A 105 15.28 -10.16 -16.51
CA VAL A 105 16.47 -10.61 -15.74
C VAL A 105 17.69 -9.84 -16.22
#